data_AF-A0AAW2UWP0-F1
#
_entry.id   AF-A0AAW2UWP0-F1
#
_cell.length_a   1.000
_cell.length_b   1.000
_cell.length_c   1.000
_cell.angle_alpha   90.00
_cell.angle_beta   90.00
_cell.angle_gamma   90.00
#
_symmetry.space_group_name_H-M   'P 1'
#
loop_
_entity.id
_entity.type
_entity.pdbx_description
1 polymer ?
#
loop_
_entity_poly.entity_id
_entity_poly.type
_entity_poly.pdbx_seq_one_letter_code
_entity_poly.pdbx_strand_id
1 'polypeptide(L)'
;MFIDIRYLRPWATLVINEAESSSLVGPVTQEDVKAAFFYIEEDRSPRSDGYSVGFYKAAWLIIGDEITRAVLNFFLHGRLLKQVNVTLLALILKVQLSATVANFRHISYCNVLYKVITKIMVQRL
;
A
#
# COMPACT_ATOMS: atom_id res chain seq x y z
N MET A 1 -10.67 21.11 18.73
CA MET A 1 -11.92 20.38 19.03
C MET A 1 -11.52 18.96 19.40
N PHE A 2 -11.40 18.65 20.70
CA PHE A 2 -11.06 17.31 21.16
C PHE A 2 -12.34 16.48 21.16
N ILE A 3 -12.45 15.49 20.28
CA ILE A 3 -13.52 14.49 20.37
C ILE A 3 -13.25 13.66 21.63
N ASP A 4 -14.17 13.69 22.58
CA ASP A 4 -14.14 12.84 23.76
C ASP A 4 -14.49 11.40 23.34
N ILE A 5 -13.47 10.53 23.32
CA ILE A 5 -13.55 9.11 22.97
C ILE A 5 -14.61 8.34 23.80
N ARG A 6 -15.05 8.88 24.94
CA ARG A 6 -16.12 8.25 25.75
C ARG A 6 -17.46 8.14 25.02
N TYR A 7 -17.72 9.00 24.02
CA TYR A 7 -18.94 8.92 23.20
C TYR A 7 -18.92 7.79 22.15
N LEU A 8 -17.74 7.19 21.88
CA LEU A 8 -17.59 6.11 20.91
C LEU A 8 -17.80 4.71 21.52
N ARG A 9 -17.84 4.61 22.86
CA ARG A 9 -17.85 3.34 23.60
C ARG A 9 -19.04 2.40 23.33
N PRO A 10 -20.28 2.85 23.03
CA PRO A 10 -21.39 1.91 22.82
C PRO A 10 -21.25 1.03 21.57
N TRP A 11 -20.39 1.44 20.63
CA TRP A 11 -20.23 0.80 19.32
C TRP A 11 -18.78 0.41 18.99
N ALA A 12 -17.82 0.79 19.84
CA ALA A 12 -16.44 0.33 19.75
C ALA A 12 -16.28 -1.04 20.43
N THR A 13 -16.61 -2.11 19.71
CA THR A 13 -16.48 -3.49 20.20
C THR A 13 -15.02 -3.99 20.26
N LEU A 14 -14.10 -3.29 19.57
CA LEU A 14 -12.69 -3.61 19.51
C LEU A 14 -11.89 -2.56 20.31
N VAL A 15 -11.66 -2.84 21.59
CA VAL A 15 -10.73 -2.06 22.42
C VAL A 15 -9.39 -2.77 22.36
N ILE A 16 -8.48 -2.24 21.56
CA ILE A 16 -7.10 -2.72 21.48
C ILE A 16 -6.41 -2.60 22.84
N ASN A 17 -5.72 -3.66 23.25
CA ASN A 17 -4.92 -3.66 24.47
C ASN A 17 -3.67 -2.76 24.30
N GLU A 18 -3.05 -2.34 25.40
CA GLU A 18 -1.85 -1.49 25.37
C GLU A 18 -0.70 -2.14 24.58
N ALA A 19 -0.59 -3.47 24.62
CA ALA A 19 0.37 -4.23 23.82
C ALA A 19 0.06 -4.18 22.30
N GLU A 20 -1.22 -4.25 21.91
CA GLU A 20 -1.65 -4.15 20.50
C GLU A 20 -1.51 -2.72 19.99
N SER A 21 -1.84 -1.73 20.82
CA SER A 21 -1.57 -0.32 20.54
C SER A 21 -0.08 -0.05 20.36
N SER A 22 0.77 -0.72 21.13
CA SER A 22 2.23 -0.56 21.02
C SER A 22 2.80 -1.23 19.77
N SER A 23 2.26 -2.37 19.34
CA SER A 23 2.68 -3.04 18.10
C SER A 23 2.25 -2.26 16.84
N LEU A 24 1.07 -1.63 16.88
CA LEU A 24 0.56 -0.74 15.84
C LEU A 24 1.51 0.45 15.57
N VAL A 25 2.07 1.04 16.64
CA VAL A 25 2.86 2.29 16.61
C VAL A 25 4.37 2.03 16.57
N GLY A 26 4.81 0.77 16.65
CA GLY A 26 6.23 0.41 16.60
C GLY A 26 6.94 0.88 15.32
N PRO A 27 8.27 0.99 15.30
CA PRO A 27 8.99 1.32 14.07
C PRO A 27 8.79 0.23 13.00
N VAL A 28 8.76 0.62 11.73
CA VAL A 28 8.81 -0.33 10.60
C VAL A 28 10.27 -0.75 10.39
N THR A 29 10.51 -2.06 10.26
CA THR A 29 11.86 -2.61 10.08
C THR A 29 12.13 -2.96 8.60
N GLN A 30 13.38 -3.26 8.26
CA GLN A 30 13.72 -3.69 6.89
C GLN A 30 13.07 -5.05 6.57
N GLU A 31 12.95 -5.90 7.57
CA GLU A 31 12.34 -7.22 7.50
C GLU A 31 10.84 -7.09 7.19
N ASP A 32 10.14 -6.15 7.82
CA ASP A 32 8.73 -5.83 7.51
C ASP A 32 8.58 -5.44 6.05
N VAL A 33 9.47 -4.58 5.54
CA VAL A 33 9.43 -4.13 4.15
C VAL A 33 9.65 -5.30 3.19
N LYS A 34 10.68 -6.11 3.45
CA LYS A 34 10.99 -7.28 2.61
C LYS A 34 9.83 -8.29 2.65
N ALA A 35 9.30 -8.60 3.82
CA ALA A 35 8.17 -9.51 3.96
C ALA A 35 6.93 -9.00 3.20
N ALA A 36 6.58 -7.73 3.38
CA ALA A 36 5.47 -7.10 2.66
C ALA A 36 5.69 -7.09 1.15
N PHE A 37 6.92 -6.83 0.70
CA PHE A 37 7.27 -6.83 -0.72
C PHE A 37 7.13 -8.21 -1.37
N PHE A 38 7.68 -9.25 -0.74
CA PHE A 38 7.65 -10.60 -1.29
C PHE A 38 6.25 -11.23 -1.22
N TYR A 39 5.41 -10.76 -0.30
CA TYR A 39 4.00 -11.14 -0.22
C TYR A 39 3.19 -10.68 -1.45
N ILE A 40 3.57 -9.56 -2.09
CA ILE A 40 2.82 -9.05 -3.25
C ILE A 40 2.91 -10.08 -4.39
N GLU A 41 1.75 -10.54 -4.86
CA GLU A 41 1.68 -11.47 -5.98
C GLU A 41 2.26 -10.88 -7.26
N GLU A 42 2.80 -11.76 -8.10
CA GLU A 42 3.30 -11.36 -9.40
C GLU A 42 2.14 -10.99 -10.32
N ASP A 43 2.19 -9.74 -10.76
CA ASP A 43 1.28 -9.19 -11.74
C ASP A 43 1.63 -9.74 -13.15
N ARG A 44 0.63 -10.22 -13.89
CA ARG A 44 0.78 -10.68 -15.28
C ARG A 44 0.83 -9.53 -16.30
N SER A 45 0.55 -8.31 -15.87
CA SER A 45 0.56 -7.10 -16.68
C SER A 45 1.71 -6.16 -16.27
N PRO A 46 2.23 -5.37 -17.22
CA PRO A 46 3.24 -4.34 -16.92
C PRO A 46 2.60 -3.14 -16.24
N ARG A 47 3.26 -2.65 -15.19
CA ARG A 47 2.84 -1.48 -14.41
C ARG A 47 3.00 -0.18 -15.18
N SER A 48 2.49 0.92 -14.61
CA SER A 48 2.67 2.27 -15.15
C SER A 48 4.14 2.69 -15.32
N ASP A 49 5.05 2.01 -14.63
CA ASP A 49 6.51 2.14 -14.72
C ASP A 49 7.14 1.19 -15.77
N GLY A 50 6.34 0.32 -16.40
CA GLY A 50 6.78 -0.65 -17.42
C GLY A 50 7.32 -1.97 -16.85
N TYR A 51 7.40 -2.14 -15.53
CA TYR A 51 8.03 -3.30 -14.90
C TYR A 51 7.05 -4.12 -14.06
N SER A 52 7.11 -5.45 -14.17
CA SER A 52 6.28 -6.35 -13.35
C SER A 52 6.85 -6.48 -11.94
N VAL A 53 6.03 -6.88 -10.97
CA VAL A 53 6.50 -7.21 -9.60
C VAL A 53 7.58 -8.31 -9.65
N GLY A 54 7.47 -9.26 -10.58
CA GLY A 54 8.47 -10.31 -10.79
C GLY A 54 9.85 -9.75 -11.18
N PHE A 55 9.91 -8.70 -12.02
CA PHE A 55 11.16 -8.01 -12.31
C PHE A 55 11.80 -7.43 -11.04
N TYR A 56 11.00 -6.74 -10.22
CA TYR A 56 11.52 -6.15 -8.98
C TYR A 56 11.95 -7.22 -7.96
N LYS A 57 11.28 -8.37 -7.89
CA LYS A 57 11.69 -9.51 -7.07
C LYS A 57 13.01 -10.11 -7.54
N ALA A 58 13.19 -10.28 -8.85
CA ALA A 58 14.43 -10.76 -9.44
C ALA A 58 15.59 -9.78 -9.23
N ALA A 59 15.32 -8.47 -9.37
CA ALA A 59 16.29 -7.41 -9.17
C ALA A 59 16.49 -7.02 -7.70
N TRP A 60 15.85 -7.69 -6.73
CA TRP A 60 15.83 -7.28 -5.31
C TRP A 60 17.23 -7.04 -4.73
N LEU A 61 18.24 -7.82 -5.14
CA LEU A 61 19.63 -7.63 -4.68
C LEU A 61 20.25 -6.29 -5.10
N ILE A 62 19.74 -5.66 -6.15
CA ILE A 62 20.26 -4.40 -6.69
C ILE A 62 19.42 -3.23 -6.18
N ILE A 63 18.09 -3.35 -6.23
CA ILE A 63 17.16 -2.23 -5.96
C ILE A 63 16.44 -2.33 -4.60
N GLY A 64 16.56 -3.45 -3.90
CA GLY A 64 15.85 -3.70 -2.64
C GLY A 64 16.22 -2.72 -1.54
N ASP A 65 17.47 -2.29 -1.47
CA ASP A 65 17.95 -1.30 -0.50
C ASP A 65 17.37 0.10 -0.77
N GLU A 66 17.21 0.48 -2.03
CA GLU A 66 16.58 1.75 -2.42
C GLU A 66 15.09 1.74 -2.08
N ILE A 67 14.41 0.64 -2.39
CA ILE A 67 12.99 0.42 -2.05
C ILE A 67 12.80 0.48 -0.53
N THR A 68 13.65 -0.21 0.22
CA THR A 68 13.58 -0.27 1.68
C THR A 68 13.80 1.09 2.30
N ARG A 69 14.83 1.84 1.86
CA ARG A 69 15.07 3.21 2.31
C ARG A 69 13.89 4.13 2.01
N ALA A 70 13.29 4.02 0.83
CA ALA A 70 12.13 4.85 0.45
C ALA A 70 10.90 4.57 1.33
N VAL A 71 10.60 3.29 1.59
CA VAL A 71 9.47 2.89 2.45
C VAL A 71 9.71 3.33 3.90
N LEU A 72 10.90 3.10 4.45
CA LEU A 72 11.24 3.55 5.80
C LEU A 72 11.19 5.08 5.92
N ASN A 73 11.69 5.80 4.91
CA ASN A 73 11.62 7.26 4.89
C ASN A 73 10.18 7.77 4.89
N PHE A 74 9.27 7.09 4.18
CA PHE A 74 7.84 7.40 4.22
C PHE A 74 7.27 7.24 5.63
N PHE A 75 7.55 6.13 6.32
CA PHE A 75 7.05 5.93 7.69
C PHE A 75 7.68 6.90 8.71
N LEU A 76 8.90 7.39 8.45
CA LEU A 76 9.55 8.37 9.32
C LEU A 76 9.02 9.80 9.13
N HIS A 77 8.81 10.24 7.88
CA HIS A 77 8.49 11.64 7.56
C HIS A 77 7.05 11.87 7.08
N GLY A 78 6.30 10.80 6.78
CA GLY A 78 4.95 10.87 6.21
C GLY A 78 4.90 11.41 4.77
N ARG A 79 6.03 11.44 4.05
CA ARG A 79 6.13 12.02 2.70
C ARG A 79 6.42 10.96 1.65
N LEU A 80 5.59 10.91 0.62
CA LEU A 80 5.81 10.09 -0.56
C LEU A 80 6.28 10.98 -1.72
N LEU A 81 7.28 10.52 -2.49
CA LEU A 81 7.70 11.22 -3.70
C LEU A 81 6.51 11.35 -4.66
N LYS A 82 6.28 12.56 -5.22
CA LYS A 82 5.14 12.82 -6.12
C LYS A 82 5.06 11.83 -7.29
N GLN A 83 6.22 11.42 -7.81
CA GLN A 83 6.33 10.44 -8.90
C GLN A 83 5.89 9.03 -8.50
N VAL A 84 6.00 8.68 -7.21
CA VAL A 84 5.54 7.41 -6.64
C VAL A 84 4.04 7.44 -6.35
N ASN A 85 3.46 8.64 -6.19
CA ASN A 85 2.01 8.82 -5.98
C ASN A 85 1.21 8.88 -7.29
N VAL A 86 1.86 8.73 -8.45
CA VAL A 86 1.16 8.68 -9.74
C VAL A 86 0.52 7.30 -9.89
N THR A 87 -0.80 7.25 -9.79
CA THR A 87 -1.59 6.04 -10.07
C THR A 87 -2.12 6.13 -11.49
N LEU A 88 -1.76 5.17 -12.34
CA LEU A 88 -2.34 5.09 -13.68
C LEU A 88 -3.73 4.46 -13.57
N LEU A 89 -4.75 5.18 -14.04
CA LEU A 89 -6.12 4.72 -14.03
C LEU A 89 -6.43 4.07 -15.39
N ALA A 90 -6.56 2.74 -15.42
CA ALA A 90 -7.00 2.01 -16.60
C ALA A 90 -8.50 1.69 -16.46
N LEU A 91 -9.29 2.07 -17.47
CA LEU A 91 -10.72 1.79 -17.51
C LEU A 91 -10.99 0.59 -18.42
N ILE A 92 -11.46 -0.52 -17.84
CA ILE A 92 -11.88 -1.70 -18.60
C ILE A 92 -13.41 -1.72 -18.72
N LEU A 93 -13.93 -1.81 -19.94
CA LEU A 93 -15.36 -1.95 -20.20
C LEU A 93 -15.91 -3.23 -19.54
N LYS A 94 -16.98 -3.11 -18.74
CA LYS A 94 -17.70 -4.27 -18.17
C LYS A 94 -18.58 -4.97 -19.19
N VAL A 95 -19.06 -4.25 -20.21
CA VAL A 95 -20.08 -4.69 -21.18
C VAL A 95 -19.74 -4.13 -22.56
N GLN A 96 -19.99 -4.91 -23.62
CA GLN A 96 -19.89 -4.45 -25.01
C GLN A 96 -20.96 -3.37 -25.27
N LEU A 97 -20.54 -2.19 -25.76
CA LEU A 97 -21.39 -1.01 -26.02
C LEU A 97 -22.15 -0.46 -24.80
N SER A 98 -21.45 0.27 -23.92
CA SER A 98 -22.12 1.23 -23.03
C SER A 98 -21.34 2.53 -22.92
N ALA A 99 -22.05 3.65 -23.09
CA ALA A 99 -21.50 5.00 -23.06
C ALA A 99 -21.48 5.64 -21.66
N THR A 100 -21.84 4.89 -20.61
CA THR A 100 -21.99 5.43 -19.24
C THR A 100 -20.80 5.07 -18.35
N VAL A 101 -20.25 6.07 -17.64
CA VAL A 101 -19.06 5.94 -16.77
C VAL A 101 -19.19 4.84 -15.70
N ALA A 102 -20.41 4.54 -15.24
CA ALA A 102 -20.69 3.48 -14.26
C ALA A 102 -20.32 2.05 -14.75
N ASN A 103 -20.21 1.86 -16.07
CA ASN A 103 -19.99 0.56 -16.69
C ASN A 103 -18.52 0.23 -16.96
N PHE A 104 -17.59 1.03 -16.42
CA PHE A 104 -16.17 0.69 -16.41
C PHE A 104 -15.79 0.01 -15.09
N ARG A 105 -14.96 -1.03 -15.16
CA ARG A 105 -14.12 -1.44 -14.02
C ARG A 105 -12.91 -0.53 -14.04
N HIS A 106 -12.78 0.21 -12.96
CA HIS A 106 -11.59 1.01 -12.73
C HIS A 106 -10.47 0.10 -12.21
N ILE A 107 -9.35 0.05 -12.91
CA ILE A 107 -8.13 -0.64 -12.48
C ILE A 107 -7.08 0.42 -12.19
N SER A 108 -6.68 0.50 -10.92
CA SER A 108 -5.62 1.41 -10.46
C SER A 108 -4.28 0.72 -10.54
N TYR A 109 -3.38 1.23 -11.38
CA TYR A 109 -1.99 0.82 -11.40
C TYR A 109 -1.18 1.64 -10.38
N CYS A 110 -0.96 1.03 -9.21
CA CYS A 110 -0.12 1.45 -8.06
C CYS A 110 1.26 2.01 -8.44
N ASN A 111 2.08 2.56 -7.52
CA ASN A 111 3.53 2.26 -7.51
C ASN A 111 3.79 0.94 -6.75
N VAL A 112 4.86 0.16 -7.00
CA VAL A 112 5.22 -0.98 -6.12
C VAL A 112 5.44 -0.50 -4.69
N LEU A 113 6.10 0.66 -4.52
CA LEU A 113 6.30 1.28 -3.21
C LEU A 113 4.98 1.56 -2.50
N TYR A 114 3.97 2.03 -3.24
CA TYR A 114 2.64 2.28 -2.70
C TYR A 114 1.99 0.98 -2.22
N LYS A 115 2.05 -0.09 -3.03
CA LYS A 115 1.54 -1.42 -2.64
C LYS A 115 2.20 -1.94 -1.36
N VAL A 116 3.52 -1.77 -1.24
CA VAL A 116 4.29 -2.19 -0.05
C VAL A 116 3.86 -1.40 1.19
N ILE A 117 3.77 -0.07 1.08
CA ILE A 117 3.34 0.80 2.19
C ILE A 117 1.93 0.41 2.66
N THR A 118 0.97 0.30 1.74
CA THR A 118 -0.40 -0.10 2.09
C THR A 118 -0.43 -1.49 2.72
N LYS A 119 0.39 -2.44 2.24
CA LYS A 119 0.47 -3.77 2.81
C LYS A 119 0.97 -3.74 4.26
N ILE A 120 2.01 -2.97 4.55
CA ILE A 120 2.54 -2.80 5.92
C ILE A 120 1.48 -2.16 6.83
N MET A 121 0.76 -1.15 6.34
CA MET A 121 -0.33 -0.53 7.11
C MET A 121 -1.44 -1.53 7.42
N VAL A 122 -1.86 -2.34 6.44
CA VAL A 122 -2.88 -3.38 6.63
C VAL A 122 -2.41 -4.53 7.52
N GLN A 123 -1.12 -4.85 7.55
CA GLN A 123 -0.57 -5.86 8.47
C GLN A 123 -0.54 -5.39 9.93
N ARG A 124 -0.61 -4.08 10.15
CA ARG A 124 -0.59 -3.49 11.49
C ARG A 124 -2.00 -3.31 12.04
N LEU A 125 -2.98 -2.99 11.18
CA LEU A 125 -4.41 -2.92 11.49
C LEU A 125 -5.03 -4.30 11.76
#